data_AF-A0A6M1SFK0-F1
#
_entry.id   AF-A0A6M1SFK0-F1
#
_cell.length_a   1.000
_cell.length_b   1.000
_cell.length_c   1.000
_cell.angle_alpha   90.00
_cell.angle_beta   90.00
_cell.angle_gamma   90.00
#
_symmetry.space_group_name_H-M   'P 1'
#
loop_
_entity.id
_entity.type
_entity.pdbx_description
1 polymer ?
#
loop_
_entity_poly.entity_id
_entity_poly.type
_entity_poly.pdbx_seq_one_letter_code
_entity_poly.pdbx_strand_id
1 'polypeptide(L)'
;MNHLKHWLEQRADEQVAMLRQLVQVPSDNPPGDGIAHAQCATEWLEKLGFEVEQHPVPSALCRQHGLQRVTNLVVRHRFGPGPVVALNAHGDVVPAGGGWSKDPYGGEVDQGWLYGR
;
A
#
# COMPACT_ATOMS: atom_id res chain seq x y z
N MET A 1 26.20 13.71 -11.31
CA MET A 1 25.41 13.12 -10.19
C MET A 1 24.06 12.71 -10.76
N ASN A 2 23.55 11.51 -10.50
CA ASN A 2 22.26 11.06 -11.06
C ASN A 2 21.12 11.86 -10.41
N HIS A 3 20.48 12.75 -11.18
CA HIS A 3 19.43 13.65 -10.68
C HIS A 3 18.27 12.90 -10.01
N LEU A 4 17.91 11.71 -10.51
CA LEU A 4 16.87 10.88 -9.92
C LEU A 4 17.27 10.33 -8.56
N LYS A 5 18.51 9.83 -8.43
CA LYS A 5 19.02 9.32 -7.15
C LYS A 5 19.00 10.41 -6.08
N HIS A 6 19.48 11.60 -6.41
CA HIS A 6 19.46 12.72 -5.47
C HIS A 6 18.04 13.14 -5.09
N TRP A 7 17.12 13.14 -6.06
CA TRP A 7 15.70 13.45 -5.81
C TRP A 7 15.05 12.43 -4.86
N LEU A 8 15.38 11.14 -5.00
CA LEU A 8 14.91 10.06 -4.12
C LEU A 8 15.48 10.19 -2.71
N GLU A 9 16.78 10.47 -2.58
CA GLU A 9 17.45 10.66 -1.29
C GLU A 9 16.82 11.81 -0.48
N GLN A 10 16.46 12.91 -1.14
CA GLN A 10 15.77 14.05 -0.51
C GLN A 10 14.36 13.73 0.00
N ARG A 11 13.79 12.57 -0.38
CA ARG A 11 12.43 12.14 -0.04
C ARG A 11 12.40 10.83 0.73
N ALA A 12 13.55 10.39 1.27
CA ALA A 12 13.64 9.14 2.00
C ALA A 12 12.67 9.11 3.20
N ASP A 13 12.60 10.20 3.96
CA ASP A 13 11.73 10.31 5.13
C ASP A 13 10.24 10.21 4.77
N GLU A 14 9.84 10.81 3.65
CA GLU A 14 8.45 10.74 3.15
C GLU A 14 8.10 9.32 2.69
N GLN A 15 9.02 8.63 2.00
CA GLN A 15 8.84 7.23 1.58
C GLN A 15 8.70 6.30 2.79
N VAL A 16 9.53 6.48 3.81
CA VAL A 16 9.44 5.70 5.07
C VAL A 16 8.14 6.02 5.81
N ALA A 17 7.71 7.28 5.84
CA ALA A 17 6.45 7.68 6.45
C ALA A 17 5.23 7.06 5.74
N MET A 18 5.24 7.03 4.40
CA MET A 18 4.21 6.38 3.60
C MET A 18 4.16 4.87 3.90
N LEU A 19 5.30 4.18 3.82
CA LEU A 19 5.37 2.74 4.10
C LEU A 19 4.90 2.42 5.53
N ARG A 20 5.35 3.23 6.50
CA ARG A 20 4.94 3.09 7.91
C ARG A 20 3.42 3.19 8.08
N GLN A 21 2.79 4.19 7.47
CA GLN A 21 1.34 4.34 7.60
C GLN A 21 0.56 3.21 6.93
N LEU A 22 1.04 2.69 5.80
CA LEU A 22 0.44 1.52 5.16
C LEU A 22 0.53 0.27 6.05
N VAL A 23 1.69 0.02 6.68
CA VAL A 23 1.88 -1.08 7.65
C VAL A 23 0.98 -0.93 8.87
N GLN A 24 0.75 0.30 9.33
CA GLN A 24 -0.09 0.61 10.48
C GLN A 24 -1.59 0.41 10.23
N VAL A 25 -2.00 0.11 8.99
CA VAL A 25 -3.37 -0.21 8.63
C VAL A 25 -3.45 -1.69 8.24
N PRO A 26 -3.79 -2.58 9.19
CA PRO A 26 -3.85 -4.02 8.94
C PRO A 26 -4.81 -4.36 7.80
N SER A 27 -4.38 -5.29 6.94
CA SER A 27 -5.11 -5.78 5.76
C SER A 27 -5.08 -7.30 5.70
N ASP A 28 -5.15 -7.94 6.88
CA ASP A 28 -5.00 -9.38 7.06
C ASP A 28 -5.96 -10.19 6.19
N ASN A 29 -5.41 -11.20 5.50
CA ASN A 29 -6.12 -12.15 4.66
C ASN A 29 -5.70 -13.59 5.03
N PRO A 30 -6.59 -14.39 5.67
CA PRO A 30 -7.98 -14.08 6.05
C PRO A 30 -8.09 -13.10 7.25
N PRO A 31 -9.22 -12.36 7.40
CA PRO A 31 -10.49 -12.50 6.69
C PRO A 31 -10.62 -11.69 5.38
N GLY A 32 -9.61 -10.87 5.03
CA GLY A 32 -9.58 -10.14 3.76
C GLY A 32 -10.52 -8.94 3.74
N ASP A 33 -10.40 -8.04 4.72
CA ASP A 33 -11.06 -6.73 4.72
C ASP A 33 -10.05 -5.62 4.38
N GLY A 34 -9.90 -5.32 3.09
CA GLY A 34 -8.91 -4.39 2.57
C GLY A 34 -9.39 -2.93 2.50
N ILE A 35 -10.58 -2.59 3.00
CA ILE A 35 -11.18 -1.26 2.78
C ILE A 35 -10.35 -0.15 3.41
N ALA A 36 -9.97 -0.28 4.69
CA ALA A 36 -9.19 0.73 5.37
C ALA A 36 -7.80 0.92 4.72
N HIS A 37 -7.18 -0.19 4.30
CA HIS A 37 -5.87 -0.16 3.65
C HIS A 37 -5.95 0.51 2.26
N ALA A 38 -6.98 0.20 1.48
CA ALA A 38 -7.24 0.87 0.19
C ALA A 38 -7.50 2.38 0.35
N GLN A 39 -8.20 2.79 1.42
CA GLN A 39 -8.41 4.21 1.74
C GLN A 39 -7.08 4.90 2.09
N CYS A 40 -6.25 4.29 2.95
CA CYS A 40 -4.93 4.81 3.28
C CYS A 40 -4.04 4.96 2.04
N ALA A 41 -4.01 3.93 1.17
CA ALA A 41 -3.27 3.99 -0.08
C ALA A 41 -3.80 5.08 -1.02
N THR A 42 -5.12 5.28 -1.10
CA THR A 42 -5.74 6.32 -1.90
C THR A 42 -5.28 7.70 -1.44
N GLU A 43 -5.33 8.00 -0.13
CA GLU A 43 -4.88 9.28 0.42
C GLU A 43 -3.41 9.57 0.11
N TRP A 44 -2.54 8.56 0.17
CA TRP A 44 -1.13 8.72 -0.19
C TRP A 44 -0.92 8.94 -1.69
N LEU A 45 -1.61 8.19 -2.55
CA LEU A 45 -1.53 8.37 -4.00
C LEU A 45 -2.07 9.74 -4.44
N GLU A 46 -3.14 10.22 -3.82
CA GLU A 46 -3.69 11.56 -4.07
C GLU A 46 -2.73 12.67 -3.59
N LYS A 47 -2.06 12.49 -2.44
CA LYS A 47 -0.99 13.41 -1.98
C LYS A 47 0.17 13.51 -2.97
N LEU A 48 0.46 12.42 -3.70
CA LEU A 48 1.45 12.40 -4.78
C LEU A 48 0.94 13.06 -6.08
N GLY A 49 -0.31 13.51 -6.11
CA GLY A 49 -0.93 14.19 -7.25
C GLY A 49 -1.56 13.25 -8.28
N PHE A 50 -1.83 12.00 -7.92
CA PHE A 50 -2.54 11.07 -8.79
C PHE A 50 -4.05 11.13 -8.60
N GLU A 51 -4.79 10.95 -9.70
CA GLU A 51 -6.20 10.60 -9.65
C GLU A 51 -6.32 9.09 -9.43
N VAL A 52 -7.07 8.69 -8.40
CA VAL A 52 -7.20 7.29 -7.99
C VAL A 52 -8.62 6.82 -8.26
N GLU A 53 -8.78 5.92 -9.22
CA GLU A 53 -10.05 5.23 -9.43
C GLU A 53 -10.22 4.13 -8.38
N GLN A 54 -11.33 4.15 -7.65
CA GLN A 54 -11.69 3.11 -6.68
C GLN A 54 -12.75 2.19 -7.25
N HIS A 55 -12.46 0.90 -7.29
CA HIS A 55 -13.33 -0.14 -7.84
C HIS A 55 -13.72 -1.16 -6.75
N PRO A 56 -14.79 -0.91 -5.97
CA PRO A 56 -15.28 -1.86 -4.97
C PRO A 56 -15.67 -3.19 -5.61
N VAL A 57 -15.17 -4.30 -5.05
CA VAL A 57 -15.52 -5.64 -5.51
C VAL A 57 -16.88 -6.04 -4.94
N PRO A 58 -17.82 -6.55 -5.76
CA PRO A 58 -19.13 -7.00 -5.28
C PRO A 58 -19.00 -8.03 -4.14
N SER A 59 -19.73 -7.85 -3.04
CA SER A 59 -19.58 -8.69 -1.84
C SER A 59 -19.80 -10.19 -2.11
N ALA A 60 -20.63 -10.54 -3.09
CA ALA A 60 -20.85 -11.93 -3.49
C ALA A 60 -19.56 -12.57 -4.06
N LEU A 61 -18.82 -11.81 -4.88
CA LEU A 61 -17.56 -12.25 -5.45
C LEU A 61 -16.48 -12.33 -4.37
N CYS A 62 -16.40 -11.34 -3.46
CA CYS A 62 -15.50 -11.41 -2.30
C CYS A 62 -15.69 -12.72 -1.52
N ARG A 63 -16.94 -13.02 -1.15
CA ARG A 63 -17.26 -14.24 -0.38
C ARG A 63 -16.92 -15.52 -1.13
N GLN A 64 -17.13 -15.57 -2.45
CA GLN A 64 -16.75 -16.72 -3.28
C GLN A 64 -15.23 -17.00 -3.22
N HIS A 65 -14.43 -15.95 -2.98
CA HIS A 65 -12.98 -16.02 -2.87
C HIS A 65 -12.47 -15.97 -1.42
N GLY A 66 -13.35 -16.13 -0.42
CA GLY A 66 -12.94 -16.15 1.00
C GLY A 66 -12.58 -14.78 1.58
N LEU A 67 -12.92 -13.69 0.89
CA LEU A 67 -12.65 -12.31 1.28
C LEU A 67 -13.92 -11.66 1.86
N GLN A 68 -13.75 -10.75 2.81
CA GLN A 68 -14.85 -9.94 3.33
C GLN A 68 -15.19 -8.78 2.39
N ARG A 69 -14.23 -7.88 2.16
CA ARG A 69 -14.43 -6.65 1.37
C ARG A 69 -13.10 -6.19 0.80
N VAL A 70 -13.09 -5.86 -0.50
CA VAL A 70 -11.89 -5.37 -1.19
C VAL A 70 -12.30 -4.26 -2.15
N THR A 71 -11.43 -3.25 -2.27
CA THR A 71 -11.52 -2.22 -3.30
C THR A 71 -10.23 -2.26 -4.09
N ASN A 72 -10.33 -2.43 -5.41
CA ASN A 72 -9.16 -2.31 -6.29
C ASN A 72 -8.91 -0.83 -6.60
N LEU A 73 -7.64 -0.42 -6.54
CA LEU A 73 -7.24 0.93 -6.90
C LEU A 73 -6.58 0.91 -8.28
N VAL A 74 -6.98 1.84 -9.14
CA VAL A 74 -6.38 2.01 -10.47
C VAL A 74 -5.97 3.47 -10.64
N VAL A 75 -4.69 3.68 -10.91
CA VAL A 75 -4.14 5.00 -11.30
C VAL A 75 -3.80 4.96 -12.78
N ARG A 76 -4.27 5.97 -13.53
CA ARG A 76 -3.93 6.16 -14.93
C ARG A 76 -3.26 7.51 -15.10
N HIS A 77 -1.98 7.51 -15.45
CA HIS A 77 -1.23 8.74 -15.64
C HIS A 77 -0.50 8.73 -16.99
N ARG A 78 -0.68 9.81 -17.78
CA ARG A 78 -0.04 9.96 -19.09
C ARG A 78 1.12 10.94 -19.00
N PHE A 79 2.34 10.41 -19.03
CA PHE A 79 3.57 11.22 -19.03
C PHE A 79 3.92 11.82 -20.40
N GLY A 80 3.36 11.29 -21.50
CA GLY A 80 3.64 11.74 -22.87
C GLY A 80 3.42 10.63 -23.91
N PRO A 81 3.84 10.82 -25.17
CA PRO A 81 3.95 9.74 -26.15
C PRO A 81 4.96 8.67 -25.70
N GLY A 82 4.65 7.40 -25.90
CA GLY A 82 5.53 6.30 -25.51
C GLY A 82 4.80 4.99 -25.21
N PRO A 83 5.52 3.98 -24.70
CA PRO A 83 4.92 2.71 -24.28
C PRO A 83 4.02 2.89 -23.06
N VAL A 84 3.04 2.01 -22.92
CA VAL A 84 2.20 1.89 -21.72
C VAL A 84 2.85 0.87 -20.78
N VAL A 85 3.10 1.27 -19.53
CA VAL A 85 3.62 0.39 -18.48
C VAL A 85 2.56 0.21 -17.41
N ALA A 86 2.30 -1.04 -17.02
CA ALA A 86 1.41 -1.37 -15.91
C ALA A 86 2.26 -1.83 -14.72
N LEU A 87 2.05 -1.19 -13.57
CA LEU A 87 2.60 -1.62 -12.28
C LEU A 87 1.46 -2.24 -11.47
N ASN A 88 1.68 -3.44 -10.95
CA ASN A 88 0.70 -4.17 -10.15
C ASN A 88 1.29 -4.51 -8.79
N ALA A 89 0.52 -4.24 -7.73
CA ALA A 89 0.85 -4.59 -6.36
C ALA A 89 -0.43 -5.05 -5.64
N HIS A 90 -0.27 -5.75 -4.52
CA HIS A 90 -1.37 -6.12 -3.64
C HIS A 90 -1.17 -5.45 -2.28
N GLY A 91 -2.27 -5.08 -1.61
CA GLY A 91 -2.25 -4.42 -0.30
C GLY A 91 -2.59 -5.36 0.85
N ASP A 92 -3.07 -6.56 0.58
CA ASP A 92 -3.38 -7.56 1.62
C ASP A 92 -2.12 -8.32 2.06
N VAL A 93 -2.11 -8.71 3.32
CA VAL A 93 -1.02 -9.47 3.92
C VAL A 93 -1.57 -10.68 4.65
N VAL A 94 -0.77 -11.72 4.83
CA VAL A 94 -1.15 -12.82 5.72
C VAL A 94 -1.14 -12.32 7.18
N PRO A 95 -1.96 -12.86 8.10
CA PRO A 95 -1.94 -12.45 9.51
C PRO A 95 -0.53 -12.55 10.12
N ALA A 96 -0.13 -11.58 10.96
CA ALA A 96 1.22 -11.48 11.52
C ALA A 96 1.73 -12.75 12.22
N GLY A 97 0.83 -13.54 12.81
CA GLY A 97 1.18 -14.68 13.64
C GLY A 97 1.85 -14.25 14.96
N GLY A 98 2.41 -15.22 15.68
CA GLY A 98 3.12 -14.97 16.94
C GLY A 98 4.65 -14.81 16.77
N GLY A 99 5.34 -14.50 17.87
CA GLY A 99 6.81 -14.48 17.92
C GLY A 99 7.48 -13.15 17.58
N TRP A 100 6.70 -12.08 17.40
CA TRP A 100 7.24 -10.75 17.14
C TRP A 100 7.87 -10.12 18.38
N SER A 101 9.04 -9.51 18.22
CA SER A 101 9.71 -8.69 19.24
C SER A 101 9.33 -7.21 19.20
N LYS A 102 8.67 -6.78 18.11
CA LYS A 102 8.12 -5.44 17.88
C LYS A 102 6.65 -5.58 17.50
N ASP A 103 5.84 -4.53 17.61
CA ASP A 103 4.45 -4.58 17.15
C ASP A 103 4.40 -4.82 15.62
N PRO A 104 3.80 -5.92 15.13
CA PRO A 104 3.73 -6.22 13.69
C PRO A 104 2.96 -5.17 12.89
N TYR A 105 2.11 -4.36 13.52
CA TYR A 105 1.40 -3.26 12.86
C TYR A 105 1.86 -1.89 13.40
N GLY A 106 2.98 -1.85 14.13
CA GLY A 106 3.50 -0.60 14.70
C GLY A 106 4.26 0.27 13.70
N GLY A 107 4.84 -0.35 12.66
CA GLY A 107 5.70 0.31 11.68
C GLY A 107 6.92 0.96 12.34
N GLU A 108 7.50 0.32 13.35
CA GLU A 108 8.62 0.84 14.11
C GLU A 108 9.89 0.89 13.26
N VAL A 109 10.62 2.01 13.32
CA VAL A 109 11.91 2.16 12.64
C VAL A 109 13.02 2.11 13.69
N ASP A 110 13.89 1.11 13.60
CA ASP A 110 15.00 0.90 14.55
C ASP A 110 16.25 0.42 13.79
N GLN A 111 17.39 1.08 14.03
CA GLN A 111 18.68 0.82 13.37
C GLN A 111 18.62 0.69 11.83
N GLY A 112 17.78 1.50 11.17
CA GLY A 112 17.65 1.50 9.70
C GLY A 112 16.69 0.45 9.14
N TRP A 113 15.99 -0.29 9.99
CA TRP A 113 14.96 -1.26 9.60
C TRP A 113 13.58 -0.75 9.99
N LEU A 114 12.60 -0.91 9.10
CA LEU A 114 11.18 -0.76 9.44
C LEU A 114 10.61 -2.15 9.75
N TYR A 115 10.08 -2.33 10.95
CA TYR A 115 9.46 -3.57 11.42
C TYR A 115 7.95 -3.50 11.23
N GLY A 116 7.42 -4.47 10.50
CA GLY A 116 6.01 -4.60 10.20
C GLY A 116 5.71 -5.89 9.48
N ARG A 117 4.46 -6.35 9.56
CA ARG A 117 3.92 -7.42 8.72
C ARG A 117 3.73 -6.92 7.28
#